data_AF-A0A6A8FHY2-F1
#
_entry.id   AF-A0A6A8FHY2-F1
#
_cell.length_a   1.000
_cell.length_b   1.000
_cell.length_c   1.000
_cell.angle_alpha   90.00
_cell.angle_beta   90.00
_cell.angle_gamma   90.00
#
_symmetry.space_group_name_H-M   'P 1'
#
loop_
_entity.id
_entity.type
_entity.pdbx_description
1 polymer ?
#
loop_
_entity_poly.entity_id
_entity_poly.type
_entity_poly.pdbx_seq_one_letter_code
_entity_poly.pdbx_strand_id
1 'polypeptide(L)'
;MTEYDSGAYSVHFAHFAAKLEAHLIRFGVTCADADSIIEESSIIYFEKLGSAKKKLLKFVRKEDPAKVFVDSAYRAIERHIPEANNSFGSHIELSKCIHQTH
;
A
#
# COMPACT_ATOMS: atom_id res chain seq x y z
N MET A 1 -15.38 0.68 21.90
CA MET A 1 -14.04 1.31 21.83
C MET A 1 -13.30 0.68 20.65
N THR A 2 -13.63 1.09 19.41
CA THR A 2 -13.22 0.41 18.16
C THR A 2 -12.81 1.40 17.04
N GLU A 3 -12.62 2.68 17.38
CA GLU A 3 -12.29 3.74 16.41
C GLU A 3 -10.78 3.98 16.27
N TYR A 4 -9.99 3.62 17.29
CA TYR A 4 -8.53 3.82 17.31
C TYR A 4 -7.78 3.00 16.24
N ASP A 5 -8.44 2.01 15.64
CA ASP A 5 -7.79 1.08 14.71
C ASP A 5 -7.94 1.53 13.25
N SER A 6 -9.06 2.14 12.84
CA SER A 6 -9.24 2.62 11.45
C SER A 6 -8.49 3.91 11.19
N GLY A 7 -8.47 4.83 12.16
CA GLY A 7 -7.78 6.12 12.04
C GLY A 7 -6.27 5.96 11.87
N ALA A 8 -5.63 5.10 12.68
CA ALA A 8 -4.19 4.86 12.59
C ALA A 8 -3.79 4.22 11.25
N TYR A 9 -4.53 3.22 10.76
CA TYR A 9 -4.27 2.63 9.45
C TYR A 9 -4.49 3.62 8.30
N SER A 10 -5.46 4.54 8.42
CA SER A 10 -5.68 5.59 7.42
C SER A 10 -4.54 6.60 7.39
N VAL A 11 -4.02 7.00 8.56
CA VAL A 11 -2.83 7.87 8.66
C VAL A 11 -1.61 7.20 8.04
N HIS A 12 -1.35 5.93 8.38
CA HIS A 12 -0.25 5.17 7.76
C HIS A 12 -0.42 5.08 6.25
N PHE A 13 -1.62 4.75 5.78
CA PHE A 13 -1.91 4.68 4.35
C PHE A 13 -1.59 6.01 3.65
N ALA A 14 -2.05 7.15 4.18
CA ALA A 14 -1.79 8.46 3.58
C ALA A 14 -0.29 8.77 3.49
N HIS A 15 0.49 8.47 4.54
CA HIS A 15 1.94 8.64 4.51
C HIS A 15 2.62 7.75 3.46
N PHE A 16 2.18 6.50 3.34
CA PHE A 16 2.75 5.57 2.37
C PHE A 16 2.33 5.89 0.94
N ALA A 17 1.09 6.33 0.72
CA ALA A 17 0.58 6.78 -0.56
C ALA A 17 1.39 7.96 -1.10
N ALA A 18 1.69 8.96 -0.27
CA ALA A 18 2.54 10.09 -0.68
C ALA A 18 3.95 9.65 -1.11
N LYS A 19 4.55 8.67 -0.41
CA LYS A 19 5.86 8.11 -0.80
C LYS A 19 5.76 7.33 -2.12
N LEU A 20 4.70 6.54 -2.28
CA LEU A 20 4.46 5.77 -3.49
C LEU A 20 4.24 6.68 -4.70
N GLU A 21 3.44 7.73 -4.55
CA GLU A 21 3.20 8.74 -5.58
C GLU A 21 4.52 9.35 -6.07
N ALA A 22 5.34 9.84 -5.14
CA ALA A 22 6.65 10.41 -5.46
C ALA A 22 7.58 9.41 -6.15
N HIS A 23 7.54 8.13 -5.72
CA HIS A 23 8.30 7.05 -6.35
C HIS A 23 7.83 6.79 -7.79
N LEU A 24 6.53 6.65 -8.02
CA LEU A 24 5.96 6.41 -9.34
C LEU A 24 6.29 7.57 -10.31
N ILE A 25 6.08 8.81 -9.87
CA ILE A 25 6.40 10.02 -10.66
C ILE A 25 7.89 10.05 -11.01
N ARG A 26 8.78 9.72 -10.06
CA ARG A 26 10.23 9.66 -10.30
C ARG A 26 10.61 8.67 -11.40
N PHE A 27 9.84 7.59 -11.58
CA PHE A 27 10.04 6.60 -12.63
C PHE A 27 9.25 6.89 -13.92
N GLY A 28 8.65 8.08 -14.04
CA GLY A 28 7.99 8.54 -15.26
C GLY A 28 6.53 8.11 -15.40
N VAL A 29 5.92 7.57 -14.36
CA VAL A 29 4.48 7.30 -14.32
C VAL A 29 3.73 8.63 -14.30
N THR A 30 2.66 8.74 -15.09
CA THR A 30 1.86 9.97 -15.13
C THR A 30 1.11 10.17 -13.81
N CYS A 31 0.77 11.41 -13.45
CA CYS A 31 0.00 11.66 -12.24
C CYS A 31 -1.35 10.90 -12.25
N ALA A 32 -2.03 10.83 -13.40
CA ALA A 32 -3.31 10.12 -13.51
C ALA A 32 -3.17 8.61 -13.28
N ASP A 33 -2.09 8.00 -13.77
CA ASP A 33 -1.82 6.58 -13.54
C ASP A 33 -1.40 6.34 -12.07
N ALA A 34 -0.62 7.25 -11.49
CA ALA A 34 -0.24 7.20 -10.08
C ALA A 34 -1.47 7.30 -9.17
N ASP A 35 -2.39 8.22 -9.46
CA ASP A 35 -3.68 8.35 -8.76
C ASP A 35 -4.49 7.06 -8.84
N SER A 36 -4.60 6.47 -10.04
CA SER A 36 -5.32 5.21 -10.26
C SER A 36 -4.72 4.05 -9.47
N ILE A 37 -3.38 3.95 -9.44
CA ILE A 37 -2.64 2.94 -8.67
C ILE A 37 -2.87 3.14 -7.16
N ILE A 38 -2.84 4.38 -6.66
CA ILE A 38 -3.04 4.70 -5.24
C ILE A 38 -4.48 4.39 -4.83
N GLU A 39 -5.47 4.75 -5.65
CA GLU A 39 -6.88 4.45 -5.40
C GLU A 39 -7.09 2.94 -5.28
N GLU A 40 -6.60 2.15 -6.24
CA GLU A 40 -6.75 0.71 -6.20
C GLU A 40 -5.97 0.08 -5.03
N SER A 41 -4.77 0.60 -4.73
CA SER A 41 -4.00 0.18 -3.55
C SER A 41 -4.79 0.40 -2.26
N SER A 42 -5.56 1.49 -2.16
CA SER A 42 -6.41 1.79 -1.00
C SER A 42 -7.51 0.74 -0.81
N ILE A 43 -8.17 0.34 -1.90
CA ILE A 43 -9.24 -0.67 -1.88
C ILE A 43 -8.66 -1.98 -1.36
N ILE A 44 -7.54 -2.43 -1.92
CA ILE A 44 -6.89 -3.70 -1.55
C ILE A 44 -6.40 -3.64 -0.09
N TYR A 45 -5.83 -2.51 0.34
CA TYR A 45 -5.28 -2.31 1.69
C TYR A 45 -6.37 -2.45 2.75
N PHE A 46 -7.46 -1.70 2.62
CA PHE A 46 -8.55 -1.73 3.60
C PHE A 46 -9.38 -3.01 3.51
N GLU A 47 -9.50 -3.63 2.34
CA GLU A 47 -10.11 -4.96 2.20
C GLU A 47 -9.33 -6.01 2.98
N LYS A 48 -7.98 -6.01 2.88
CA LYS A 48 -7.13 -6.93 3.65
C LYS A 48 -7.27 -6.71 5.16
N LEU A 49 -7.25 -5.46 5.62
CA LEU A 49 -7.44 -5.14 7.04
C LEU A 49 -8.84 -5.52 7.55
N GLY A 50 -9.88 -5.30 6.75
CA GLY A 50 -11.26 -5.69 7.07
C GLY A 50 -11.46 -7.22 7.09
N SER A 51 -10.80 -7.92 6.16
CA SER A 51 -10.82 -9.39 6.08
C SER A 51 -10.02 -10.05 7.20
N ALA A 52 -8.90 -9.45 7.60
CA ALA A 52 -8.15 -9.86 8.78
C ALA A 52 -9.06 -9.81 10.01
N LYS A 53 -9.77 -8.69 10.25
CA LYS A 53 -10.73 -8.54 11.37
C LYS A 53 -11.84 -9.61 11.38
N LYS A 54 -12.34 -10.04 10.21
CA LYS A 54 -13.36 -11.10 10.10
C LYS A 54 -12.82 -12.50 10.39
N LYS A 55 -11.56 -12.78 10.06
CA LYS A 55 -10.88 -14.07 10.39
C LYS A 55 -10.43 -14.15 11.86
N LEU A 56 -10.47 -13.02 12.57
CA LEU A 56 -9.77 -12.75 13.83
C LEU A 56 -10.57 -12.94 15.12
N LEU A 57 -11.75 -13.57 15.07
CA LEU A 57 -12.42 -14.04 16.29
C LEU A 57 -11.59 -15.08 17.08
N LYS A 58 -10.39 -15.45 16.60
CA LYS A 58 -9.40 -16.25 17.32
C LYS A 58 -7.98 -15.71 17.06
N PHE A 59 -7.43 -14.93 18.00
CA PHE A 59 -5.98 -14.71 18.20
C PHE A 59 -5.12 -14.18 17.02
N VAL A 60 -5.15 -12.90 16.66
CA VAL A 60 -4.16 -12.37 15.69
C VAL A 60 -3.55 -11.04 16.15
N ARG A 61 -2.22 -11.01 16.08
CA ARG A 61 -1.36 -9.82 16.09
C ARG A 61 -1.92 -8.77 15.13
N LYS A 62 -1.79 -7.48 15.47
CA LYS A 62 -1.98 -6.40 14.49
C LYS A 62 -1.09 -6.66 13.27
N GLU A 63 -1.69 -6.64 12.08
CA GLU A 63 -0.93 -6.69 10.82
C GLU A 63 -0.08 -5.42 10.71
N ASP A 64 1.17 -5.57 10.26
CA ASP A 64 2.08 -4.46 10.01
C ASP A 64 1.54 -3.61 8.84
N PRO A 65 1.19 -2.33 9.09
CA PRO A 65 0.61 -1.46 8.07
C PRO A 65 1.54 -1.28 6.87
N ALA A 66 2.86 -1.28 7.04
CA ALA A 66 3.80 -1.11 5.93
C ALA A 66 3.79 -2.32 5.00
N LYS A 67 3.80 -3.53 5.59
CA LYS A 67 3.74 -4.78 4.83
C LYS A 67 2.43 -4.91 4.04
N VAL A 68 1.29 -4.63 4.67
CA VAL A 68 -0.02 -4.69 3.99
C VAL A 68 -0.06 -3.66 2.86
N PHE A 69 0.54 -2.48 3.03
CA PHE A 69 0.61 -1.45 2.00
C PHE A 69 1.45 -1.92 0.82
N VAL A 70 2.67 -2.41 1.06
CA VAL A 70 3.57 -2.91 0.00
C VAL A 70 2.88 -3.99 -0.83
N ASP A 71 2.22 -4.95 -0.19
CA ASP A 71 1.50 -6.00 -0.92
C ASP A 71 0.29 -5.48 -1.70
N SER A 72 -0.30 -4.36 -1.27
CA SER A 72 -1.44 -3.75 -1.95
C SER A 72 -0.98 -2.92 -3.16
N ALA A 73 0.07 -2.13 -2.98
CA ALA A 73 0.74 -1.37 -4.03
C ALA A 73 1.33 -2.28 -5.12
N TYR A 74 1.98 -3.38 -4.73
CA TYR A 74 2.49 -4.36 -5.70
C TYR A 74 1.37 -4.89 -6.60
N ARG A 75 0.22 -5.27 -6.02
CA ARG A 75 -0.91 -5.79 -6.79
C ARG A 75 -1.55 -4.76 -7.71
N ALA A 76 -1.64 -3.51 -7.27
CA ALA A 76 -2.13 -2.43 -8.11
C ALA A 76 -1.16 -2.19 -9.27
N ILE A 77 0.14 -2.05 -9.00
CA ILE A 77 1.15 -1.85 -10.04
C ILE A 77 1.20 -3.03 -11.02
N GLU A 78 1.10 -4.26 -10.55
CA GLU A 78 1.06 -5.45 -11.41
C GLU A 78 -0.12 -5.42 -12.40
N ARG A 79 -1.24 -4.78 -12.02
CA ARG A 79 -2.43 -4.65 -12.88
C ARG A 79 -2.32 -3.49 -13.86
N HIS A 80 -1.75 -2.36 -13.43
CA HIS A 80 -1.65 -1.14 -14.26
C HIS A 80 -0.41 -1.12 -15.14
N ILE A 81 0.73 -1.59 -14.63
CA ILE A 81 2.06 -1.52 -15.25
C ILE A 81 2.82 -2.83 -14.98
N PRO A 82 2.40 -3.97 -15.56
CA PRO A 82 2.98 -5.29 -15.26
C PRO A 82 4.49 -5.37 -15.51
N GLU A 83 5.02 -4.60 -16.45
CA GLU A 83 6.46 -4.51 -16.74
C GLU A 83 7.28 -3.91 -15.59
N ALA A 84 6.65 -3.15 -14.68
CA ALA A 84 7.31 -2.55 -13.54
C ALA A 84 7.66 -3.58 -12.44
N ASN A 85 7.07 -4.78 -12.47
CA ASN A 85 7.24 -5.80 -11.42
C ASN A 85 8.68 -6.28 -11.25
N ASN A 86 9.50 -6.19 -12.30
CA ASN A 86 10.92 -6.54 -12.26
C ASN A 86 11.84 -5.32 -12.04
N SER A 87 11.27 -4.15 -11.74
CA SER A 87 12.01 -2.91 -11.51
C SER A 87 11.43 -2.13 -10.31
N PHE A 88 10.99 -0.89 -10.52
CA PHE A 88 10.52 0.03 -9.49
C PHE A 88 9.21 -0.44 -8.82
N GLY A 89 8.43 -1.28 -9.49
CA GLY A 89 7.20 -1.88 -8.97
C GLY A 89 7.41 -3.17 -8.18
N SER A 90 8.65 -3.68 -8.08
CA SER A 90 8.93 -4.90 -7.34
C SER A 90 8.68 -4.73 -5.83
N HIS A 91 8.30 -5.81 -5.14
CA HIS A 91 8.13 -5.82 -3.69
C HIS A 91 9.32 -5.24 -2.92
N ILE A 92 10.54 -5.50 -3.38
CA ILE A 92 11.76 -5.03 -2.73
C ILE A 92 11.88 -3.51 -2.87
N GLU A 93 11.67 -2.97 -4.07
CA GLU A 93 11.76 -1.53 -4.31
C GLU A 93 10.64 -0.76 -3.61
N LEU A 94 9.42 -1.30 -3.62
CA LEU A 94 8.30 -0.73 -2.87
C LEU A 94 8.56 -0.75 -1.36
N SER A 95 9.09 -1.85 -0.81
CA SER A 95 9.45 -1.91 0.60
C SER A 95 10.52 -0.87 0.97
N LYS A 96 11.55 -0.71 0.13
CA LYS A 96 12.57 0.34 0.32
C LYS A 96 11.95 1.74 0.29
N CYS A 97 11.12 2.03 -0.71
CA CYS A 97 10.42 3.31 -0.86
C CYS A 97 9.65 3.67 0.42
N ILE A 98 8.90 2.72 0.99
CA ILE A 98 8.07 2.98 2.16
C ILE A 98 8.89 3.15 3.46
N HIS A 99 10.01 2.42 3.60
CA HIS A 99 10.86 2.47 4.79
C HIS A 99 11.98 3.52 4.74
N GLN A 100 12.18 4.20 3.61
CA GLN A 100 13.12 5.32 3.54
C GLN A 100 12.65 6.47 4.45
N THR A 101 13.42 6.73 5.50
CA THR A 101 13.39 7.96 6.29
C THR A 101 14.23 9.01 5.59
N HIS A 102 13.61 10.15 5.24
CA HIS A 102 14.32 11.38 4.88
C HIS A 102 14.91 12.03 6.13
#